data_AF-A0A1Z8MGF2-F1
#
_entry.id   AF-A0A1Z8MGF2-F1
#
_cell.length_a   1.000
_cell.length_b   1.000
_cell.length_c   1.000
_cell.angle_alpha   90.00
_cell.angle_beta   90.00
_cell.angle_gamma   90.00
#
_symmetry.space_group_name_H-M   'P 1'
#
loop_
_entity.id
_entity.type
_entity.pdbx_description
1 polymer ?
#
loop_
_entity_poly.entity_id
_entity_poly.type
_entity_poly.pdbx_seq_one_letter_code
_entity_poly.pdbx_strand_id
1 'polypeptide(L)'
;MKNQNISKRSEKKRSLLALDIGDVRIGTAISQNQIIATPLCTIQRRTTPADISAIVELIDEYEPIQIVVGLPLTWDDQISIQAQKIKDFSSLLATEAQAEIVFWDERRTTIQAQGIMITNKTRRKRKKQKVDQIAASLILEDYLQHLQMNGAN
;
A
#
# COMPACT_ATOMS: atom_id res chain seq x y z
N MET A 1 18.27 -8.28 -44.84
CA MET A 1 17.00 -7.55 -44.68
C MET A 1 16.36 -7.91 -43.34
N LYS A 2 16.23 -6.91 -42.46
CA LYS A 2 15.35 -6.76 -41.28
C LYS A 2 15.35 -7.84 -40.18
N ASN A 3 16.04 -7.50 -39.08
CA ASN A 3 15.66 -7.81 -37.69
C ASN A 3 14.16 -7.54 -37.45
N GLN A 4 13.42 -8.53 -36.94
CA GLN A 4 12.32 -8.46 -35.95
C GLN A 4 12.10 -9.92 -35.52
N ASN A 5 12.43 -10.39 -34.33
CA ASN A 5 11.87 -9.97 -33.06
C ASN A 5 12.89 -10.35 -31.97
N ILE A 6 13.51 -9.32 -31.39
CA ILE A 6 14.06 -9.42 -30.04
C ILE A 6 12.83 -9.77 -29.20
N SER A 7 12.73 -11.05 -28.85
CA SER A 7 11.79 -11.58 -27.87
C SER A 7 11.73 -10.57 -26.74
N LYS A 8 10.57 -9.92 -26.59
CA LYS A 8 10.26 -9.08 -25.44
C LYS A 8 10.58 -9.92 -24.22
N ARG A 9 11.79 -9.72 -23.68
CA ARG A 9 12.22 -10.20 -22.38
C ARG A 9 11.09 -9.73 -21.49
N SER A 10 10.21 -10.65 -21.07
CA SER A 10 9.03 -10.33 -20.26
C SER A 10 9.50 -9.33 -19.22
N GLU A 11 9.07 -8.07 -19.34
CA GLU A 11 9.38 -7.08 -18.32
C GLU A 11 8.79 -7.67 -17.05
N LYS A 12 9.66 -8.21 -16.20
CA LYS A 12 9.28 -8.92 -14.99
C LYS A 12 8.34 -7.95 -14.27
N LYS A 13 7.07 -8.30 -14.08
CA LYS A 13 6.13 -7.44 -13.36
C LYS A 13 6.81 -7.10 -12.04
N ARG A 14 7.04 -5.80 -11.83
CA ARG A 14 7.70 -5.25 -10.63
C ARG A 14 6.69 -4.51 -9.75
N SER A 15 5.40 -4.67 -10.07
CA SER A 15 4.33 -3.92 -9.45
C SER A 15 4.23 -4.24 -7.95
N LEU A 16 4.19 -3.22 -7.11
CA LEU A 16 3.93 -3.33 -5.68
C LEU A 16 2.66 -2.57 -5.34
N LEU A 17 1.80 -3.17 -4.53
CA LEU A 17 0.58 -2.54 -4.02
C LEU A 17 0.78 -2.25 -2.54
N ALA A 18 0.43 -1.06 -2.08
CA ALA A 18 0.44 -0.71 -0.66
C ALA A 18 -0.96 -0.47 -0.11
N LEU A 19 -1.17 -0.88 1.13
CA LEU A 19 -2.43 -0.76 1.87
C LEU A 19 -2.18 -0.06 3.22
N ASP A 20 -2.91 1.04 3.45
CA ASP A 20 -3.07 1.68 4.77
C ASP A 20 -4.43 1.30 5.33
N ILE A 21 -4.46 0.34 6.28
CA ILE A 21 -5.70 -0.26 6.77
C ILE A 21 -6.17 0.46 8.05
N GLY A 22 -7.11 1.38 7.89
CA GLY A 22 -7.82 2.03 9.00
C GLY A 22 -9.13 1.33 9.38
N ASP A 23 -9.75 1.75 10.48
CA ASP A 23 -11.06 1.20 10.91
C ASP A 23 -12.20 1.54 9.94
N VAL A 24 -12.12 2.67 9.24
CA VAL A 24 -13.20 3.17 8.38
C VAL A 24 -12.87 3.03 6.90
N ARG A 25 -11.60 3.10 6.52
CA ARG A 25 -11.14 3.20 5.13
C ARG A 25 -9.81 2.49 4.96
N ILE A 26 -9.55 2.03 3.74
CA ILE A 26 -8.26 1.50 3.33
C ILE A 26 -7.71 2.41 2.24
N GLY A 27 -6.59 3.07 2.51
CA GLY A 27 -5.83 3.79 1.51
C GLY A 27 -5.06 2.80 0.64
N THR A 28 -4.99 3.05 -0.67
CA THR A 28 -4.21 2.20 -1.58
C THR A 28 -3.26 3.04 -2.43
N ALA A 29 -2.09 2.48 -2.73
CA ALA A 29 -1.10 3.06 -3.64
C ALA A 29 -0.39 1.96 -4.43
N ILE A 30 0.13 2.30 -5.61
CA ILE A 30 0.78 1.35 -6.51
C ILE A 30 2.15 1.89 -6.94
N SER A 31 3.12 0.99 -7.15
CA SER A 31 4.36 1.30 -7.85
C SER A 31 4.61 0.23 -8.90
N GLN A 32 4.44 0.58 -10.18
CA GLN A 32 4.64 -0.38 -11.28
C GLN A 32 6.13 -0.58 -11.63
N ASN A 33 7.00 0.32 -11.17
CA ASN A 33 8.42 0.39 -11.53
C ASN A 33 9.39 0.24 -10.35
N GLN A 34 8.88 0.16 -9.11
CA GLN A 34 9.69 0.17 -7.87
C GLN A 34 10.56 1.42 -7.68
N ILE A 35 10.17 2.54 -8.29
CA ILE A 35 10.87 3.82 -8.17
C ILE A 35 9.97 4.86 -7.52
N ILE A 36 8.72 4.94 -7.98
CA ILE A 36 7.76 5.96 -7.53
C ILE A 36 6.48 5.27 -7.08
N ALA A 37 5.95 5.66 -5.91
CA ALA A 37 4.61 5.28 -5.49
C ALA A 37 3.59 6.29 -6.03
N THR A 38 2.46 5.79 -6.50
CA THR A 38 1.34 6.60 -6.96
C THR A 38 0.10 6.27 -6.12
N PRO A 39 -0.56 7.27 -5.50
CA PRO A 39 -1.84 7.05 -4.83
C PRO A 39 -2.87 6.49 -5.81
N LEU A 40 -3.59 5.42 -5.43
CA LEU A 40 -4.50 4.70 -6.34
C LEU A 40 -5.97 5.02 -6.03
N CYS A 41 -6.52 4.45 -4.97
CA CYS A 41 -7.90 4.67 -4.57
C CYS A 41 -8.09 4.54 -3.05
N THR A 42 -9.30 4.85 -2.57
CA THR A 42 -9.67 4.62 -1.17
C THR A 42 -10.85 3.65 -1.13
N ILE A 43 -10.67 2.53 -0.45
CA ILE A 43 -11.76 1.57 -0.20
C ILE A 43 -12.49 2.01 1.07
N GLN A 44 -13.81 2.17 0.96
CA GLN A 44 -14.66 2.45 2.12
C GLN A 44 -15.00 1.12 2.79
N ARG A 45 -14.54 0.91 4.03
CA ARG A 45 -14.78 -0.35 4.72
C ARG A 45 -16.24 -0.57 5.02
N ARG A 46 -16.69 -1.81 4.85
CA ARG A 46 -18.07 -2.26 5.13
C ARG A 46 -18.05 -3.54 5.95
N THR A 47 -17.55 -4.62 5.36
CA THR A 47 -17.43 -5.95 5.98
C THR A 47 -16.13 -6.56 5.48
N THR A 48 -15.49 -7.39 6.31
CA THR A 48 -14.22 -8.02 5.94
C THR A 48 -14.27 -8.72 4.57
N PRO A 49 -15.31 -9.51 4.21
CA PRO A 49 -15.39 -10.13 2.89
C PRO A 49 -15.50 -9.13 1.73
N ALA A 50 -16.30 -8.06 1.90
CA ALA A 50 -16.45 -7.03 0.86
C ALA A 50 -15.16 -6.21 0.69
N ASP A 51 -14.49 -5.91 1.81
CA ASP A 51 -13.22 -5.20 1.83
C ASP A 51 -12.12 -6.03 1.13
N ILE A 52 -12.04 -7.33 1.42
CA ILE A 52 -11.10 -8.26 0.76
C ILE A 52 -11.40 -8.37 -0.73
N SER A 53 -12.67 -8.57 -1.13
CA SER A 53 -13.06 -8.66 -2.54
C SER A 53 -12.62 -7.43 -3.32
N ALA A 54 -12.81 -6.22 -2.76
CA ALA A 54 -12.38 -4.98 -3.40
C ALA A 54 -10.86 -4.88 -3.56
N ILE A 55 -10.09 -5.48 -2.65
CA ILE A 55 -8.62 -5.54 -2.77
C ILE A 55 -8.21 -6.59 -3.80
N VAL A 56 -8.86 -7.74 -3.83
CA VAL A 56 -8.61 -8.79 -4.84
C VAL A 56 -8.84 -8.26 -6.24
N GLU A 57 -9.88 -7.45 -6.48
CA GLU A 57 -10.08 -6.77 -7.76
C GLU A 57 -8.87 -5.91 -8.18
N LEU A 58 -8.24 -5.21 -7.23
CA LEU A 58 -7.01 -4.45 -7.50
C LEU A 58 -5.81 -5.37 -7.74
N ILE A 59 -5.72 -6.50 -7.03
CA ILE A 59 -4.65 -7.48 -7.23
C ILE A 59 -4.77 -8.09 -8.63
N ASP A 60 -5.97 -8.43 -9.07
CA ASP A 60 -6.23 -8.98 -10.40
C ASP A 60 -5.95 -7.96 -11.50
N GLU A 61 -6.30 -6.68 -11.29
CA GLU A 61 -6.07 -5.61 -12.27
C GLU A 61 -4.58 -5.25 -12.42
N TYR A 62 -3.86 -5.11 -11.30
CA TYR A 62 -2.48 -4.59 -11.30
C TYR A 62 -1.41 -5.68 -11.21
N GLU A 63 -1.81 -6.93 -10.89
CA GLU A 63 -0.95 -8.09 -10.62
C GLU A 63 0.34 -7.72 -9.88
N PRO A 64 0.23 -7.17 -8.65
CA PRO A 64 1.38 -6.85 -7.84
C PRO A 64 2.12 -8.14 -7.46
N ILE A 65 3.45 -8.09 -7.49
CA ILE A 65 4.29 -9.22 -7.04
C ILE A 65 4.33 -9.32 -5.51
N GLN A 66 4.00 -8.23 -4.81
CA GLN A 66 3.99 -8.18 -3.36
C GLN A 66 3.09 -7.04 -2.89
N ILE A 67 2.44 -7.23 -1.75
CA ILE A 67 1.58 -6.27 -1.08
C ILE A 67 2.27 -5.76 0.19
N VAL A 68 2.35 -4.45 0.34
CA VAL A 68 2.97 -3.77 1.47
C VAL A 68 1.88 -3.22 2.37
N VAL A 69 1.79 -3.70 3.61
CA VAL A 69 0.76 -3.26 4.56
C VAL A 69 1.39 -2.42 5.64
N GLY A 70 0.91 -1.19 5.81
CA GLY A 70 1.31 -0.33 6.91
C GLY A 70 0.95 -0.95 8.26
N LEU A 71 1.90 -0.95 9.19
CA LEU A 71 1.72 -1.47 10.54
C LEU A 71 2.12 -0.40 11.57
N PRO A 72 1.17 0.12 12.36
CA PRO A 72 1.47 1.10 13.40
C PRO A 72 2.12 0.41 14.59
N LEU A 73 3.45 0.40 14.63
CA LEU A 73 4.22 -0.10 15.77
C LEU A 73 4.35 0.98 16.84
N THR A 74 3.98 0.66 18.08
CA THR A 74 4.18 1.56 19.22
C THR A 74 5.66 1.62 19.60
N TRP A 75 6.10 2.69 20.25
CA TRP A 75 7.50 2.91 20.66
C TRP A 75 8.09 1.82 21.58
N ASP A 76 7.25 0.99 22.19
CA ASP A 76 7.67 -0.10 23.10
C ASP A 76 7.70 -1.47 22.40
N ASP A 77 7.73 -1.50 21.06
CA ASP A 77 7.61 -2.71 20.22
C ASP A 77 6.37 -3.58 20.52
N GLN A 78 5.42 -3.08 21.31
CA GLN A 78 4.17 -3.77 21.60
C GLN A 78 3.21 -3.62 20.42
N ILE A 79 2.68 -4.77 19.98
CA ILE A 79 1.60 -4.84 19.00
C ILE A 79 0.36 -4.20 19.63
N SER A 80 -0.04 -3.04 19.11
CA SER A 80 -1.30 -2.43 19.49
C SER A 80 -2.49 -3.30 19.06
N ILE A 81 -3.64 -3.13 19.71
CA ILE A 81 -4.91 -3.79 19.27
C ILE A 81 -5.17 -3.52 17.78
N GLN A 82 -4.79 -2.35 17.29
CA GLN A 82 -4.90 -1.99 15.88
C GLN A 82 -3.94 -2.80 15.00
N ALA A 83 -2.67 -2.94 15.39
CA ALA A 83 -1.71 -3.76 14.66
C ALA A 83 -2.14 -5.23 14.60
N GLN A 84 -2.77 -5.77 15.66
CA GLN A 84 -3.32 -7.12 15.62
C GLN A 84 -4.50 -7.23 14.63
N LYS A 85 -5.45 -6.29 14.66
CA LYS A 85 -6.56 -6.25 13.69
C LYS A 85 -6.06 -6.20 12.23
N ILE A 86 -5.00 -5.43 11.99
CA ILE A 86 -4.37 -5.33 10.67
C ILE A 86 -3.76 -6.69 10.27
N LYS A 87 -3.03 -7.35 11.17
CA LYS A 87 -2.46 -8.68 10.93
C LYS A 87 -3.54 -9.72 10.63
N ASP A 88 -4.62 -9.75 11.41
CA ASP A 88 -5.72 -10.71 11.22
C ASP A 88 -6.40 -10.48 9.86
N PHE A 89 -6.68 -9.21 9.51
CA PHE A 89 -7.24 -8.86 8.21
C PHE A 89 -6.30 -9.25 7.07
N SER A 90 -5.02 -8.93 7.18
CA SER A 90 -4.01 -9.27 6.17
C SER A 90 -3.84 -10.79 6.01
N SER A 91 -3.96 -11.57 7.08
CA SER A 91 -3.90 -13.04 6.98
C SER A 91 -5.05 -13.60 6.16
N LEU A 92 -6.26 -13.06 6.33
CA LEU A 92 -7.42 -13.44 5.52
C LEU A 92 -7.20 -13.03 4.06
N LEU A 93 -6.75 -11.80 3.83
CA LEU A 93 -6.43 -11.31 2.49
C LEU A 93 -5.37 -12.17 1.79
N ALA A 94 -4.27 -12.53 2.46
CA ALA A 94 -3.22 -13.37 1.90
C ALA A 94 -3.75 -14.74 1.48
N THR A 95 -4.70 -15.30 2.24
CA THR A 95 -5.32 -16.59 1.95
C THR A 95 -6.20 -16.49 0.70
N GLU A 96 -7.08 -15.50 0.64
CA GLU A 96 -8.02 -15.32 -0.48
C GLU A 96 -7.31 -14.90 -1.78
N ALA A 97 -6.33 -14.01 -1.69
CA ALA A 97 -5.62 -13.48 -2.85
C ALA A 97 -4.40 -14.31 -3.29
N GLN A 98 -4.01 -15.31 -2.49
CA GLN A 98 -2.76 -16.06 -2.67
C GLN A 98 -1.53 -15.15 -2.89
N ALA A 99 -1.52 -14.00 -2.21
CA ALA A 99 -0.55 -12.93 -2.42
C ALA A 99 0.46 -12.85 -1.27
N GLU A 100 1.70 -12.49 -1.61
CA GLU A 100 2.74 -12.23 -0.62
C GLU A 100 2.50 -10.87 0.05
N ILE A 101 2.35 -10.87 1.38
CA ILE A 101 2.18 -9.66 2.19
C ILE A 101 3.42 -9.41 3.03
N VAL A 102 3.96 -8.19 2.95
CA VAL A 102 5.00 -7.67 3.84
C VAL A 102 4.40 -6.57 4.71
N PHE A 103 4.67 -6.62 6.02
CA PHE A 103 4.30 -5.54 6.94
C PHE A 103 5.43 -4.51 7.00
N TRP A 104 5.07 -3.23 6.86
CA TRP A 104 6.01 -2.13 6.90
C TRP A 104 5.74 -1.19 8.08
N ASP A 105 6.78 -0.86 8.84
CA ASP A 105 6.68 -0.04 10.04
C ASP A 105 6.49 1.45 9.70
N GLU A 106 5.39 2.03 10.16
CA GLU A 106 4.99 3.42 9.89
C GLU A 106 5.71 4.48 10.75
N ARG A 107 6.63 4.10 11.66
CA ARG A 107 7.28 5.04 12.60
C ARG A 107 7.90 6.30 11.95
N ARG A 108 8.28 6.26 10.67
CA ARG A 108 8.90 7.40 9.96
C ARG A 108 7.91 8.33 9.25
N THR A 109 6.65 7.93 9.04
CA THR A 109 5.71 8.64 8.15
C THR A 109 4.83 9.67 8.88
N THR A 110 4.68 9.55 10.21
CA THR A 110 3.78 10.39 11.02
C THR A 110 4.16 11.88 10.97
N ILE A 111 5.45 12.21 10.88
CA ILE A 111 5.93 13.60 10.81
C ILE A 111 5.67 14.23 9.43
N GLN A 112 5.68 13.42 8.35
CA GLN A 112 5.53 13.92 6.98
C GLN A 112 4.06 14.10 6.58
N ALA A 113 3.16 13.22 7.04
CA ALA A 113 1.73 13.29 6.71
C ALA A 113 1.00 14.49 7.37
N GLN A 114 1.44 14.92 8.56
CA GLN A 114 0.80 16.02 9.29
C GLN A 114 0.99 17.40 8.63
N GLY A 115 2.06 17.60 7.85
CA GLY A 115 2.33 18.87 7.16
C GLY A 115 1.36 19.23 6.03
N ILE A 116 0.72 18.24 5.40
CA ILE A 116 -0.16 18.43 4.22
C ILE A 116 -1.58 18.89 4.64
N MET A 117 -1.95 18.78 5.91
CA MET A 117 -3.36 18.94 6.32
C MET A 117 -3.80 20.39 6.62
N ILE A 118 -2.90 21.38 6.69
CA ILE A 118 -3.24 22.75 7.11
C ILE A 118 -3.42 23.70 5.91
N THR A 119 -4.57 23.61 5.23
CA THR A 119 -5.21 24.78 4.62
C THR A 119 -6.68 24.50 4.25
N ASN A 120 -7.53 25.44 4.66
CA ASN A 120 -8.90 25.74 4.20
C ASN A 120 -10.07 24.78 4.51
N LYS A 121 -11.04 25.34 5.25
CA LYS A 121 -12.31 24.75 5.69
C LYS A 121 -13.33 24.75 4.55
N THR A 122 -13.30 23.76 3.67
CA THR A 122 -14.47 23.28 2.90
C THR A 122 -14.05 22.04 2.09
N ARG A 123 -14.89 20.99 2.03
CA ARG A 123 -14.65 19.65 1.40
C ARG A 123 -13.93 18.56 2.24
N ARG A 124 -14.35 18.34 3.49
CA ARG A 124 -13.75 17.36 4.43
C ARG A 124 -13.70 15.91 3.91
N LYS A 125 -14.76 15.38 3.26
CA LYS A 125 -14.82 13.95 2.85
C LYS A 125 -13.86 13.61 1.71
N ARG A 126 -13.83 14.42 0.64
CA ARG A 126 -12.87 14.26 -0.47
C ARG A 126 -11.43 14.45 -0.02
N LYS A 127 -11.18 15.39 0.91
CA LYS A 127 -9.85 15.57 1.51
C LYS A 127 -9.42 14.34 2.29
N LYS A 128 -10.33 13.77 3.09
CA LYS A 128 -10.09 12.53 3.84
C LYS A 128 -9.71 11.35 2.93
N GLN A 129 -10.43 11.11 1.83
CA GLN A 129 -10.07 10.06 0.86
C GLN A 129 -8.67 10.28 0.29
N LYS A 130 -8.37 11.52 -0.15
CA LYS A 130 -7.02 11.87 -0.62
C LYS A 130 -5.95 11.64 0.44
N VAL A 131 -6.24 11.93 1.71
CA VAL A 131 -5.30 11.72 2.82
C VAL A 131 -4.95 10.24 2.99
N ASP A 132 -5.92 9.33 2.90
CA ASP A 132 -5.61 7.89 3.03
C ASP A 132 -4.76 7.40 1.84
N GLN A 133 -5.06 7.87 0.63
CA GLN A 133 -4.25 7.51 -0.55
C GLN A 133 -2.82 8.01 -0.42
N ILE A 134 -2.65 9.22 0.14
CA ILE A 134 -1.33 9.79 0.45
C ILE A 134 -0.62 8.97 1.53
N ALA A 135 -1.33 8.52 2.57
CA ALA A 135 -0.74 7.68 3.61
C ALA A 135 -0.21 6.36 3.02
N ALA A 136 -1.02 5.69 2.18
CA ALA A 136 -0.59 4.49 1.47
C ALA A 136 0.60 4.73 0.53
N SER A 137 0.65 5.88 -0.16
CA SER A 137 1.80 6.20 -1.02
C SER A 137 3.06 6.46 -0.20
N LEU A 138 2.97 7.11 0.96
CA LEU A 138 4.11 7.33 1.85
C LEU A 138 4.66 6.02 2.42
N ILE A 139 3.78 5.07 2.80
CA ILE A 139 4.19 3.72 3.20
C ILE A 139 4.99 3.06 2.08
N LEU A 140 4.47 3.11 0.85
CA LEU A 140 5.13 2.49 -0.29
C LEU A 140 6.45 3.18 -0.63
N GLU A 141 6.53 4.50 -0.58
CA GLU A 141 7.76 5.26 -0.83
C GLU A 141 8.87 4.89 0.15
N ASP A 142 8.56 4.83 1.46
CA ASP A 142 9.55 4.46 2.47
C ASP A 142 10.01 3.00 2.29
N TYR A 143 9.10 2.08 1.91
CA TYR A 143 9.46 0.72 1.58
C TYR A 143 10.36 0.62 0.33
N LEU A 144 10.04 1.36 -0.74
CA LEU A 144 10.85 1.41 -1.95
C LEU A 144 12.26 1.95 -1.67
N GLN A 145 12.37 2.98 -0.83
CA GLN A 145 13.66 3.52 -0.40
C GLN A 145 14.48 2.45 0.33
N HIS A 146 13.86 1.68 1.24
CA HIS A 146 14.52 0.58 1.92
C HIS A 146 15.02 -0.50 0.94
N LEU A 147 14.20 -0.90 -0.03
CA LEU A 147 14.60 -1.87 -1.06
C LEU A 147 15.80 -1.36 -1.88
N GLN A 148 15.81 -0.08 -2.25
CA GLN A 148 16.90 0.53 -3.00
C GLN A 148 18.20 0.59 -2.19
N MET A 149 18.12 0.91 -0.89
CA MET A 149 19.29 0.93 -0.01
C MET A 149 19.89 -0.45 0.22
N ASN A 150 19.05 -1.48 0.35
CA ASN A 150 19.51 -2.86 0.59
C ASN A 150 19.99 -3.56 -0.69
N GLY A 151 19.44 -3.21 -1.85
CA GLY A 151 19.86 -3.75 -3.14
C GLY A 151 21.11 -3.08 -3.75
N ALA A 152 21.61 -2.01 -3.11
CA ALA A 152 22.82 -1.30 -3.51
C ALA A 152 24.11 -1.82 -2.80
N ASN A 153 23.99 -2.86 -1.97
CA ASN A 153 25.10 -3.58 -1.33
C ASN A 153 25.24 -4.99 -1.91
#